data_AF-A0A7X2MSB4-F1
#
_entry.id   AF-A0A7X2MSB4-F1
#
_cell.length_a   1.000
_cell.length_b   1.000
_cell.length_c   1.000
_cell.angle_alpha   90.00
_cell.angle_beta   90.00
_cell.angle_gamma   90.00
#
_symmetry.space_group_name_H-M   'P 1'
#
loop_
_entity.id
_entity.type
_entity.pdbx_description
1 polymer ?
#
loop_
_entity_poly.entity_id
_entity_poly.type
_entity_poly.pdbx_seq_one_letter_code
_entity_poly.pdbx_strand_id
1 'polypeptide(L)'
;QPVSAPEDDPLIGEVLQSPLVNDPARHDNADYARVTNRAAALAVGNIQRDDNALPRFRLVSLKFLDDGYLAGLAERNQLQGLHFSDGTPQPGTGARYLLIAQAGEAVGYLNWIPSRPGAQMLRTIEPSTGLAVLAISLLCLYMVRRLWNSSVNLSQSMLRLGASEAQAQHLAFHDVLTGLPNRALVEDRLTQALVTRHDQRVALLLIDLDRFKTINDTHGHHAGDELIIAVAQRLSRIVRASDTVGRIGGDEFIVVMPD
;
A
#
# COMPACT_ATOMS: atom_id res chain seq x y z
N GLN A 1 45.76 -54.41 -2.27
CA GLN A 1 46.81 -55.46 -2.39
C GLN A 1 46.12 -56.78 -2.67
N PRO A 2 46.72 -57.74 -3.39
CA PRO A 2 46.18 -59.10 -3.41
C PRO A 2 46.25 -59.61 -1.97
N VAL A 3 45.11 -59.70 -1.31
CA VAL A 3 45.00 -60.28 0.02
C VAL A 3 45.01 -61.79 -0.22
N SER A 4 46.12 -62.44 0.09
CA SER A 4 46.05 -63.86 0.48
C SER A 4 45.08 -63.89 1.64
N ALA A 5 43.90 -64.48 1.47
CA ALA A 5 42.87 -64.51 2.51
C ALA A 5 43.52 -65.00 3.82
N PRO A 6 43.55 -64.19 4.89
CA PRO A 6 43.76 -64.77 6.20
C PRO A 6 42.50 -65.60 6.44
N GLU A 7 42.63 -66.93 6.44
CA GLU A 7 41.53 -67.85 6.73
C GLU A 7 40.90 -67.59 8.13
N ASP A 8 41.48 -66.70 8.93
CA ASP A 8 41.10 -66.39 10.30
C ASP A 8 40.46 -65.00 10.53
N ASP A 9 40.21 -64.17 9.49
CA ASP A 9 39.45 -62.92 9.70
C ASP A 9 37.92 -63.16 9.55
N PRO A 10 37.16 -63.18 10.66
CA PRO A 10 35.73 -63.48 10.63
C PRO A 10 34.94 -62.48 9.78
N LEU A 11 35.44 -61.26 9.63
CA LEU A 11 34.79 -60.20 8.86
C LEU A 11 34.87 -60.48 7.36
N ILE A 12 36.02 -60.95 6.88
CA ILE A 12 36.21 -61.33 5.47
C ILE A 12 35.35 -62.57 5.14
N GLY A 13 35.30 -63.54 6.05
CA GLY A 13 34.47 -64.74 5.89
C GLY A 13 32.98 -64.43 5.72
N GLU A 14 32.44 -63.55 6.56
CA GLU A 14 31.02 -63.16 6.51
C GLU A 14 30.69 -62.33 5.26
N VAL A 15 31.58 -61.44 4.83
CA VAL A 15 31.41 -60.67 3.59
C VAL A 15 31.42 -61.57 2.35
N LEU A 16 32.30 -62.57 2.28
CA LEU A 16 32.37 -63.53 1.16
C LEU A 16 31.15 -64.45 1.09
N GLN A 17 30.47 -64.68 2.22
CA GLN A 17 29.20 -65.43 2.27
C GLN A 17 27.98 -64.60 1.86
N SER A 18 28.13 -63.28 1.71
CA SER A 18 27.04 -62.41 1.28
C SER A 18 26.51 -62.79 -0.12
N PRO A 19 25.18 -62.87 -0.33
CA PRO A 19 24.59 -63.19 -1.62
C PRO A 19 25.07 -62.28 -2.76
N LEU A 20 25.44 -61.03 -2.44
CA LEU A 20 25.91 -60.01 -3.39
C LEU A 20 27.28 -60.31 -3.98
N VAL A 21 28.14 -61.00 -3.22
CA VAL A 21 29.47 -61.39 -3.70
C VAL A 21 29.35 -62.63 -4.59
N ASN A 22 28.34 -63.47 -4.39
CA ASN A 22 28.20 -64.77 -5.05
C ASN A 22 27.30 -64.77 -6.29
N ASP A 23 26.73 -63.63 -6.69
CA ASP A 23 25.93 -63.51 -7.93
C ASP A 23 26.83 -63.11 -9.13
N PRO A 24 27.09 -64.02 -10.08
CA PRO A 24 27.97 -63.77 -11.22
C PRO A 24 27.30 -62.94 -12.34
N ALA A 25 26.01 -62.62 -12.25
CA ALA A 25 25.26 -62.02 -13.37
C ALA A 25 25.30 -60.48 -13.43
N ARG A 26 25.87 -59.79 -12.42
CA ARG A 26 25.81 -58.32 -12.32
C ARG A 26 27.20 -57.70 -12.17
N HIS A 27 27.48 -56.68 -13.00
CA HIS A 27 28.83 -56.14 -13.18
C HIS A 27 29.24 -55.09 -12.13
N ASP A 28 28.29 -54.41 -11.48
CA ASP A 28 28.50 -53.54 -10.31
C ASP A 28 27.20 -53.47 -9.49
N ASN A 29 27.27 -53.77 -8.18
CA ASN A 29 26.11 -53.72 -7.28
C ASN A 29 26.47 -53.06 -5.96
N ALA A 30 25.50 -52.33 -5.40
CA ALA A 30 25.54 -51.87 -4.02
C ALA A 30 24.25 -52.27 -3.29
N ASP A 31 24.40 -52.66 -2.04
CA ASP A 31 23.29 -53.08 -1.18
C ASP A 31 23.63 -52.86 0.30
N TYR A 32 22.65 -53.06 1.17
CA TYR A 32 22.80 -53.04 2.61
C TYR A 32 22.83 -54.45 3.16
N ALA A 33 23.74 -54.70 4.09
CA ALA A 33 23.83 -55.99 4.77
C ALA A 33 24.15 -55.78 6.24
N ARG A 34 23.91 -56.81 7.05
CA ARG A 34 24.50 -56.92 8.38
C ARG A 34 25.80 -57.71 8.26
N VAL A 35 26.89 -57.11 8.74
CA VAL A 35 28.20 -57.78 8.84
C VAL A 35 28.64 -57.64 10.29
N THR A 36 28.93 -58.75 10.97
CA THR A 36 29.27 -58.81 12.39
C THR A 36 28.22 -58.14 13.28
N ASN A 37 26.94 -58.36 12.97
CA ASN A 37 25.78 -57.75 13.63
C ASN A 37 25.68 -56.21 13.53
N ARG A 38 26.50 -55.58 12.68
CA ARG A 38 26.48 -54.13 12.41
C ARG A 38 25.94 -53.88 11.01
N ALA A 39 25.10 -52.86 10.85
CA ALA A 39 24.63 -52.46 9.53
C ALA A 39 25.77 -51.85 8.71
N ALA A 40 25.88 -52.28 7.46
CA ALA A 40 26.88 -51.79 6.53
C ALA A 40 26.32 -51.66 5.11
N ALA A 41 26.82 -50.68 4.37
CA ALA A 41 26.68 -50.63 2.93
C ALA A 41 27.81 -51.44 2.30
N LEU A 42 27.45 -52.40 1.46
CA LEU A 42 28.37 -53.25 0.71
C LEU A 42 28.24 -52.91 -0.76
N ALA A 43 29.37 -52.58 -1.40
CA ALA A 43 29.46 -52.42 -2.84
C ALA A 43 30.47 -53.42 -3.40
N VAL A 44 30.07 -54.13 -4.46
CA VAL A 44 30.90 -55.11 -5.15
C VAL A 44 30.98 -54.68 -6.61
N GLY A 45 32.20 -54.50 -7.11
CA GLY A 45 32.45 -54.19 -8.51
C GLY A 45 33.51 -55.09 -9.10
N ASN A 46 33.43 -55.35 -10.39
CA ASN A 46 34.40 -56.18 -11.10
C ASN A 46 35.53 -55.32 -11.67
N ILE A 47 36.78 -55.71 -11.42
CA ILE A 47 37.94 -55.10 -12.09
C ILE A 47 38.30 -55.99 -13.28
N GLN A 48 37.84 -55.59 -14.46
CA GLN A 48 38.16 -56.22 -15.73
C GLN A 48 38.96 -55.28 -16.64
N ARG A 49 39.85 -55.85 -17.45
CA ARG A 49 40.69 -55.10 -18.40
C ARG A 49 39.98 -54.87 -19.74
N ASP A 50 39.02 -55.73 -20.08
CA ASP A 50 38.28 -55.75 -21.33
C ASP A 50 36.89 -56.38 -21.09
N ASP A 51 35.85 -55.96 -21.81
CA ASP A 51 34.45 -56.29 -21.48
C ASP A 51 34.09 -57.78 -21.70
N ASN A 52 34.89 -58.49 -22.49
CA ASN A 52 34.73 -59.93 -22.76
C ASN A 52 35.67 -60.81 -21.92
N ALA A 53 36.51 -60.24 -21.07
CA ALA A 53 37.45 -60.99 -20.25
C ALA A 53 36.81 -61.36 -18.90
N LEU A 54 36.98 -62.61 -18.45
CA LEU A 54 36.53 -63.03 -17.13
C LEU A 54 37.15 -62.12 -16.05
N PRO A 55 36.36 -61.60 -15.10
CA PRO A 55 36.84 -60.66 -14.09
C PRO A 55 37.88 -61.38 -13.23
N ARG A 56 39.11 -60.87 -13.26
CA ARG A 56 40.24 -61.47 -12.54
C ARG A 56 40.29 -61.02 -11.08
N PHE A 57 39.69 -59.87 -10.77
CA PHE A 57 39.62 -59.32 -9.42
C PHE A 57 38.25 -58.71 -9.16
N ARG A 58 37.72 -58.88 -7.95
CA ARG A 58 36.55 -58.15 -7.44
C ARG A 58 37.01 -57.12 -6.43
N LEU A 59 36.50 -55.89 -6.58
CA LEU A 59 36.60 -54.85 -5.57
C LEU A 59 35.38 -54.94 -4.67
N VAL A 60 35.62 -55.17 -3.38
CA VAL A 60 34.58 -55.14 -2.36
C VAL A 60 34.83 -53.94 -1.47
N SER A 61 33.89 -53.01 -1.43
CA SER A 61 33.88 -51.88 -0.51
C SER A 61 32.83 -52.10 0.55
N LEU A 62 33.26 -52.15 1.80
CA LEU A 62 32.39 -52.26 2.96
C LEU A 62 32.46 -50.95 3.75
N LYS A 63 31.30 -50.38 4.07
CA LYS A 63 31.21 -49.19 4.91
C LYS A 63 30.15 -49.35 5.97
N PHE A 64 30.57 -49.37 7.23
CA PHE A 64 29.65 -49.45 8.36
C PHE A 64 28.81 -48.17 8.47
N LEU A 65 27.52 -48.34 8.75
CA LEU A 65 26.59 -47.26 9.04
C LEU A 65 26.67 -46.90 10.53
N ASP A 66 27.86 -46.52 10.97
CA ASP A 66 28.10 -46.09 12.35
C ASP A 66 27.82 -44.60 12.56
N ASP A 67 27.76 -44.19 13.82
CA ASP A 67 27.49 -42.80 14.20
C ASP A 67 28.54 -41.83 13.61
N GLY A 68 29.78 -42.28 13.41
CA GLY A 68 30.85 -41.47 12.82
C GLY A 68 30.62 -41.18 11.34
N TYR A 69 30.32 -42.21 10.54
CA TYR A 69 29.99 -42.03 9.13
C TYR A 69 28.69 -41.23 8.96
N LEU A 70 27.67 -41.56 9.74
CA LEU A 70 26.38 -40.89 9.70
C LEU A 70 26.50 -39.43 10.14
N ALA A 71 27.31 -39.09 11.15
CA ALA A 71 27.56 -37.69 11.53
C ALA A 71 28.18 -36.89 10.37
N GLY A 72 29.16 -37.46 9.67
CA GLY A 72 29.77 -36.81 8.50
C GLY A 72 28.82 -36.71 7.31
N LEU A 73 27.84 -37.61 7.18
CA LEU A 73 26.76 -37.50 6.20
C LEU A 73 25.73 -36.44 6.63
N ALA A 74 25.43 -36.37 7.92
CA ALA A 74 24.49 -35.45 8.52
C ALA A 74 24.95 -34.00 8.35
N GLU A 75 26.21 -33.73 8.65
CA GLU A 75 26.82 -32.40 8.51
C GLU A 75 26.81 -31.94 7.05
N ARG A 76 27.27 -32.80 6.13
CA ARG A 76 27.31 -32.49 4.69
C ARG A 76 25.94 -32.22 4.09
N ASN A 77 24.91 -32.90 4.58
CA ASN A 77 23.54 -32.78 4.06
C ASN A 77 22.62 -31.93 4.95
N GLN A 78 23.16 -31.27 5.98
CA GLN A 78 22.41 -30.47 6.96
C GLN A 78 21.24 -31.22 7.62
N LEU A 79 21.38 -32.54 7.79
CA LEU A 79 20.41 -33.38 8.47
C LEU A 79 20.65 -33.30 9.97
N GLN A 80 19.62 -32.97 10.74
CA GLN A 80 19.73 -32.91 12.20
C GLN A 80 19.42 -34.27 12.81
N GLY A 81 20.28 -34.73 13.73
CA GLY A 81 20.05 -35.94 14.51
C GLY A 81 20.01 -37.23 13.68
N LEU A 82 20.76 -37.30 12.58
CA LEU A 82 20.85 -38.50 11.75
C LEU A 82 21.53 -39.63 12.53
N HIS A 83 20.83 -40.74 12.75
CA HIS A 83 21.38 -41.91 13.43
C HIS A 83 20.72 -43.19 12.93
N PHE A 84 21.41 -44.32 13.14
CA PHE A 84 20.91 -45.64 12.83
C PHE A 84 20.33 -46.31 14.09
N SER A 85 19.25 -47.07 13.95
CA SER A 85 18.66 -47.83 15.05
C SER A 85 18.16 -49.21 14.62
N ASP A 86 18.50 -50.23 15.40
CA ASP A 86 18.07 -51.62 15.18
C ASP A 86 16.65 -51.92 15.72
N GLY A 87 16.14 -51.08 16.62
CA GLY A 87 14.89 -51.32 17.35
C GLY A 87 13.62 -50.90 16.60
N THR A 88 12.47 -51.40 17.08
CA THR A 88 11.15 -50.88 16.67
C THR A 88 11.10 -49.38 16.95
N PRO A 89 10.72 -48.54 15.95
CA PRO A 89 10.81 -47.10 16.11
C PRO A 89 9.98 -46.61 17.30
N GLN A 90 10.57 -45.78 18.17
CA GLN A 90 9.80 -45.07 19.19
C GLN A 90 8.92 -44.02 18.52
N PRO A 91 7.64 -43.87 18.93
CA PRO A 91 6.79 -42.81 18.40
C PRO A 91 7.36 -41.44 18.78
N GLY A 92 7.74 -40.65 17.78
CA GLY A 92 8.38 -39.34 17.96
C GLY A 92 8.25 -38.45 16.72
N THR A 93 8.74 -37.21 16.83
CA THR A 93 8.69 -36.17 15.78
C THR A 93 9.73 -36.33 14.66
N GLY A 94 10.56 -37.37 14.71
CA GLY A 94 11.56 -37.67 13.69
C GLY A 94 10.97 -38.28 12.42
N ALA A 95 11.62 -38.01 11.30
CA ALA A 95 11.43 -38.77 10.06
C ALA A 95 12.28 -40.05 10.11
N ARG A 96 11.78 -41.10 9.47
CA ARG A 96 12.36 -42.44 9.52
C ARG A 96 12.34 -43.09 8.14
N TYR A 97 13.37 -43.87 7.87
CA TYR A 97 13.50 -44.64 6.64
C TYR A 97 13.99 -46.06 6.95
N LEU A 98 13.28 -47.07 6.46
CA LEU A 98 13.64 -48.48 6.64
C LEU A 98 14.64 -48.89 5.56
N LEU A 99 15.81 -49.35 5.97
CA LEU A 99 16.82 -49.95 5.10
C LEU A 99 16.52 -51.44 4.93
N ILE A 100 16.26 -51.84 3.70
CA ILE A 100 15.99 -53.23 3.31
C ILE A 100 17.09 -53.66 2.35
N ALA A 101 17.68 -54.82 2.60
CA ALA A 101 18.61 -55.46 1.69
C ALA A 101 17.89 -55.89 0.40
N GLN A 102 18.60 -56.05 -0.72
CA GLN A 102 18.00 -56.54 -1.97
C GLN A 102 17.39 -57.94 -1.82
N ALA A 103 17.91 -58.75 -0.89
CA ALA A 103 17.34 -60.05 -0.52
C ALA A 103 16.00 -59.95 0.26
N GLY A 104 15.54 -58.74 0.60
CA GLY A 104 14.30 -58.48 1.33
C GLY A 104 14.46 -58.44 2.86
N GLU A 105 15.68 -58.58 3.38
CA GLU A 105 15.95 -58.54 4.82
C GLU A 105 16.00 -57.11 5.37
N ALA A 106 15.36 -56.87 6.51
CA ALA A 106 15.40 -55.57 7.17
C ALA A 106 16.76 -55.35 7.86
N VAL A 107 17.56 -54.43 7.33
CA VAL A 107 18.87 -54.08 7.90
C VAL A 107 18.71 -53.16 9.09
N GLY A 108 17.74 -52.23 9.08
CA GLY A 108 17.43 -51.38 10.24
C GLY A 108 16.84 -50.03 9.82
N TYR A 109 16.74 -49.07 10.74
CA TYR A 109 16.13 -47.77 10.48
C TYR A 109 17.15 -46.64 10.50
N LEU A 110 17.03 -45.72 9.55
CA LEU A 110 17.69 -44.42 9.55
C LEU A 110 16.71 -43.36 10.05
N ASN A 111 17.10 -42.60 11.06
CA ASN A 111 16.24 -41.61 11.71
C ASN A 111 16.87 -40.22 11.65
N TRP A 112 16.08 -39.17 11.44
CA TRP A 112 16.52 -37.78 11.48
C TRP A 112 15.38 -36.83 11.88
N ILE A 113 15.72 -35.60 12.26
CA ILE A 113 14.76 -34.55 12.62
C ILE A 113 14.61 -33.61 11.42
N PRO A 114 13.42 -33.54 10.78
CA PRO A 114 13.21 -32.61 9.67
C PRO A 114 13.15 -31.18 10.20
N SER A 115 14.00 -30.30 9.68
CA SER A 115 13.90 -28.87 9.95
C SER A 115 12.63 -28.32 9.29
N ARG A 116 11.82 -27.56 10.02
CA ARG A 116 10.62 -26.87 9.51
C ARG A 116 10.84 -25.35 9.48
N PRO A 117 11.81 -24.85 8.69
CA PRO A 117 12.21 -23.44 8.74
C PRO A 117 11.05 -22.48 8.40
N GLY A 118 10.22 -22.82 7.42
CA GLY A 118 9.12 -21.96 6.97
C GLY A 118 8.06 -21.71 8.05
N ALA A 119 7.64 -22.75 8.78
CA ALA A 119 6.61 -22.62 9.82
C ALA A 119 7.13 -21.82 11.04
N GLN A 120 8.42 -21.96 11.36
CA GLN A 120 9.04 -21.23 12.46
C GLN A 120 9.24 -19.75 12.10
N MET A 121 9.62 -19.44 10.86
CA MET A 121 9.69 -18.07 10.38
C MET A 121 8.32 -17.38 10.36
N LEU A 122 7.26 -18.11 9.95
CA LEU A 122 5.91 -17.55 9.88
C LEU A 122 5.42 -17.07 11.25
N ARG A 123 5.67 -17.86 12.32
CA ARG A 123 5.32 -17.47 13.70
C ARG A 123 6.09 -16.25 14.21
N THR A 124 7.32 -16.06 13.74
CA THR A 124 8.14 -14.89 14.12
C THR A 124 7.69 -13.62 13.40
N ILE A 125 7.19 -13.74 12.17
CA ILE A 125 6.79 -12.61 11.30
C ILE A 125 5.31 -12.22 11.48
N GLU A 126 4.46 -13.14 11.93
CA GLU A 126 3.02 -12.93 12.17
C GLU A 126 2.69 -11.70 13.06
N PRO A 127 3.31 -11.50 14.24
CA PRO A 127 2.92 -10.37 15.11
C PRO A 127 3.32 -9.01 14.54
N SER A 128 4.47 -8.90 13.88
CA SER A 128 4.96 -7.62 13.32
C SER A 128 4.18 -7.22 12.07
N THR A 129 3.82 -8.17 11.21
CA THR A 129 2.97 -7.92 10.03
C THR A 129 1.56 -7.49 10.44
N GLY A 130 0.97 -8.14 11.46
CA GLY A 130 -0.33 -7.73 12.00
C GLY A 130 -0.33 -6.30 12.55
N LEU A 131 0.69 -5.92 13.32
CA LEU A 131 0.85 -4.55 13.83
C LEU A 131 1.00 -3.52 12.72
N ALA A 132 1.78 -3.82 11.67
CA ALA A 132 1.94 -2.91 10.54
C ALA A 132 0.63 -2.70 9.78
N VAL A 133 -0.12 -3.77 9.51
CA VAL A 133 -1.43 -3.69 8.84
C VAL A 133 -2.42 -2.88 9.68
N LEU A 134 -2.44 -3.08 11.00
CA LEU A 134 -3.30 -2.33 11.91
C LEU A 134 -2.94 -0.84 11.93
N ALA A 135 -1.64 -0.50 12.00
CA ALA A 135 -1.18 0.87 11.96
C ALA A 135 -1.55 1.59 10.64
N ILE A 136 -1.35 0.93 9.50
CA ILE A 136 -1.75 1.46 8.18
C ILE A 136 -3.26 1.67 8.11
N SER A 137 -4.05 0.70 8.59
CA SER A 137 -5.51 0.78 8.59
C SER A 137 -6.01 1.95 9.44
N LEU A 138 -5.45 2.15 10.63
CA LEU A 138 -5.78 3.29 11.50
C LEU A 138 -5.37 4.62 10.87
N LEU A 139 -4.20 4.69 10.22
CA LEU A 139 -3.73 5.88 9.52
C LEU A 139 -4.67 6.24 8.36
N CYS A 140 -5.10 5.26 7.57
CA CYS A 140 -6.07 5.46 6.49
C CYS A 140 -7.42 5.96 7.02
N LEU A 141 -7.95 5.33 8.08
CA LEU A 141 -9.21 5.76 8.70
C LEU A 141 -9.11 7.20 9.23
N TYR A 142 -8.00 7.53 9.89
CA TYR A 142 -7.71 8.89 10.34
C TYR A 142 -7.63 9.88 9.17
N MET A 143 -6.94 9.52 8.07
CA MET A 143 -6.84 10.37 6.88
C MET A 143 -8.19 10.62 6.23
N VAL A 144 -9.01 9.58 6.07
CA VAL A 144 -10.37 9.71 5.51
C VAL A 144 -11.20 10.63 6.41
N ARG A 145 -11.20 10.40 7.72
CA ARG A 145 -11.92 11.26 8.68
C ARG A 145 -11.44 12.71 8.64
N ARG A 146 -10.12 12.92 8.53
CA ARG A 146 -9.52 14.26 8.41
C ARG A 146 -9.95 14.97 7.13
N LEU A 147 -9.89 14.27 5.99
CA LEU A 147 -10.28 14.81 4.68
C LEU A 147 -11.77 15.15 4.65
N TRP A 148 -12.63 14.32 5.23
CA TRP A 148 -14.05 14.58 5.35
C TRP A 148 -14.33 15.85 6.16
N ASN A 149 -13.69 16.00 7.32
CA ASN A 149 -13.86 17.20 8.15
C ASN A 149 -13.37 18.48 7.43
N SER A 150 -12.25 18.40 6.71
CA SER A 150 -11.72 19.54 5.96
C SER A 150 -12.59 19.94 4.76
N SER A 151 -13.16 18.95 4.05
CA SER A 151 -14.03 19.18 2.89
C SER A 151 -15.30 19.97 3.26
N VAL A 152 -15.91 19.62 4.40
CA VAL A 152 -17.11 20.32 4.91
C VAL A 152 -16.81 21.79 5.24
N ASN A 153 -15.67 22.07 5.86
CA ASN A 153 -15.27 23.45 6.18
C ASN A 153 -15.05 24.30 4.93
N LEU A 154 -14.42 23.72 3.90
CA LEU A 154 -14.13 24.43 2.65
C LEU A 154 -15.40 24.85 1.91
N SER A 155 -16.40 23.96 1.86
CA SER A 155 -17.70 24.26 1.24
C SER A 155 -18.42 25.43 1.92
N GLN A 156 -18.37 25.51 3.25
CA GLN A 156 -18.94 26.62 4.00
C GLN A 156 -18.21 27.95 3.74
N SER A 157 -16.88 27.91 3.59
CA SER A 157 -16.08 29.10 3.26
C SER A 157 -16.44 29.66 1.89
N MET A 158 -16.64 28.82 0.87
CA MET A 158 -17.07 29.29 -0.46
C MET A 158 -18.43 29.99 -0.42
N LEU A 159 -19.40 29.42 0.30
CA LEU A 159 -20.73 30.03 0.42
C LEU A 159 -20.70 31.38 1.15
N ARG A 160 -19.89 31.49 2.22
CA ARG A 160 -19.73 32.74 2.96
C ARG A 160 -19.02 33.81 2.12
N LEU A 161 -18.02 33.42 1.33
CA LEU A 161 -17.32 34.36 0.46
C LEU A 161 -18.27 34.92 -0.61
N GLY A 162 -19.04 34.07 -1.28
CA GLY A 162 -19.99 34.51 -2.31
C GLY A 162 -21.08 35.45 -1.77
N ALA A 163 -21.62 35.18 -0.59
CA ALA A 163 -22.59 36.07 0.05
C ALA A 163 -21.98 37.43 0.44
N SER A 164 -20.75 37.41 0.99
CA SER A 164 -20.01 38.63 1.33
C SER A 164 -19.64 39.44 0.10
N GLU A 165 -19.33 38.78 -1.02
CA GLU A 165 -18.98 39.43 -2.28
C GLU A 165 -20.19 40.13 -2.90
N ALA A 166 -21.35 39.48 -2.95
CA ALA A 166 -22.59 40.10 -3.42
C ALA A 166 -23.00 41.32 -2.56
N GLN A 167 -22.83 41.23 -1.24
CA GLN A 167 -23.13 42.33 -0.32
C GLN A 167 -22.12 43.47 -0.44
N ALA A 168 -20.83 43.16 -0.60
CA ALA A 168 -19.78 44.15 -0.85
C ALA A 168 -19.99 44.86 -2.20
N GLN A 169 -20.41 44.12 -3.23
CA GLN A 169 -20.70 44.67 -4.54
C GLN A 169 -21.94 45.59 -4.51
N HIS A 170 -23.00 45.22 -3.79
CA HIS A 170 -24.15 46.10 -3.60
C HIS A 170 -23.77 47.39 -2.85
N LEU A 171 -22.95 47.31 -1.80
CA LEU A 171 -22.46 48.50 -1.08
C LEU A 171 -21.50 49.35 -1.93
N ALA A 172 -20.77 48.73 -2.86
CA ALA A 172 -19.86 49.43 -3.75
C ALA A 172 -20.59 50.27 -4.82
N PHE A 173 -21.84 49.93 -5.16
CA PHE A 173 -22.57 50.56 -6.28
C PHE A 173 -23.85 51.31 -5.88
N HIS A 174 -24.33 51.19 -4.64
CA HIS A 174 -25.54 51.85 -4.18
C HIS A 174 -25.28 52.73 -2.94
N ASP A 175 -25.99 53.85 -2.86
CA ASP A 175 -26.05 54.72 -1.69
C ASP A 175 -26.86 54.04 -0.58
N VAL A 176 -26.30 53.99 0.64
CA VAL A 176 -26.87 53.23 1.76
C VAL A 176 -28.18 53.83 2.27
N LEU A 177 -28.34 55.15 2.18
CA LEU A 177 -29.53 55.84 2.70
C LEU A 177 -30.73 55.73 1.74
N THR A 178 -30.50 55.93 0.45
CA THR A 178 -31.57 55.99 -0.57
C THR A 178 -31.76 54.70 -1.36
N GLY A 179 -30.74 53.81 -1.39
CA GLY A 179 -30.70 52.64 -2.27
C GLY A 179 -30.46 52.96 -3.74
N LEU A 180 -30.34 54.25 -4.11
CA LEU A 180 -30.05 54.66 -5.48
C LEU A 180 -28.61 54.29 -5.87
N PRO A 181 -28.34 54.13 -7.18
CA PRO A 181 -26.98 54.18 -7.72
C PRO A 181 -26.12 55.27 -7.07
N ASN A 182 -24.95 54.89 -6.58
CA ASN A 182 -23.96 55.85 -6.10
C ASN A 182 -23.14 56.41 -7.28
N ARG A 183 -22.17 57.29 -6.98
CA ARG A 183 -21.29 57.90 -7.99
C ARG A 183 -20.65 56.86 -8.94
N ALA A 184 -20.16 55.73 -8.42
CA ALA A 184 -19.49 54.73 -9.25
C ALA A 184 -20.45 54.09 -10.27
N LEU A 185 -21.67 53.72 -9.85
CA LEU A 185 -22.66 53.12 -10.75
C LEU A 185 -23.20 54.15 -11.77
N VAL A 186 -23.37 55.41 -11.36
CA VAL A 186 -23.75 56.49 -12.27
C VAL A 186 -22.70 56.68 -13.37
N GLU A 187 -21.41 56.72 -13.02
CA GLU A 187 -20.31 56.89 -13.97
C GLU A 187 -20.23 55.74 -14.98
N ASP A 188 -20.43 54.50 -14.52
CA ASP A 188 -20.53 53.32 -15.38
C ASP A 188 -21.72 53.43 -16.37
N ARG A 189 -22.90 53.80 -15.86
CA ARG A 189 -24.11 53.97 -16.70
C ARG A 189 -23.96 55.09 -17.72
N LEU A 190 -23.34 56.20 -17.33
CA LEU A 190 -23.03 57.29 -18.24
C LEU A 190 -22.05 56.85 -19.33
N THR A 191 -21.00 56.11 -18.94
CA THR A 191 -20.00 55.59 -19.90
C THR A 191 -20.65 54.62 -20.89
N GLN A 192 -21.50 53.70 -20.41
CA GLN A 192 -22.27 52.80 -21.27
C GLN A 192 -23.16 53.58 -22.24
N ALA A 193 -23.94 54.55 -21.74
CA ALA A 193 -24.80 55.39 -22.56
C ALA A 193 -24.02 56.12 -23.66
N LEU A 194 -22.84 56.67 -23.33
CA LEU A 194 -21.98 57.36 -24.31
C LEU A 194 -21.42 56.43 -25.39
N VAL A 195 -21.15 55.16 -25.06
CA VAL A 195 -20.67 54.15 -26.01
C VAL A 195 -21.80 53.66 -26.92
N THR A 196 -23.00 53.45 -26.38
CA THR A 196 -24.14 52.87 -27.12
C THR A 196 -25.01 53.89 -27.82
N ARG A 197 -24.73 55.19 -27.70
CA ARG A 197 -25.63 56.27 -28.15
C ARG A 197 -26.01 56.30 -29.63
N HIS A 198 -25.46 55.48 -30.53
CA HIS A 198 -25.83 55.38 -31.97
C HIS A 198 -26.51 56.63 -32.60
N ASP A 199 -25.85 57.79 -32.54
CA ASP A 199 -26.30 59.11 -33.03
C ASP A 199 -27.46 59.81 -32.25
N GLN A 200 -27.95 59.20 -31.17
CA GLN A 200 -28.82 59.77 -30.14
C GLN A 200 -28.03 60.66 -29.15
N ARG A 201 -28.77 61.49 -28.43
CA ARG A 201 -28.23 62.45 -27.45
C ARG A 201 -28.44 61.90 -26.04
N VAL A 202 -27.35 61.77 -25.30
CA VAL A 202 -27.41 61.51 -23.85
C VAL A 202 -27.61 62.84 -23.12
N ALA A 203 -28.57 62.89 -22.21
CA ALA A 203 -28.78 64.02 -21.32
C ALA A 203 -28.40 63.66 -19.88
N LEU A 204 -27.79 64.62 -19.19
CA LEU A 204 -27.38 64.51 -17.80
C LEU A 204 -28.00 65.66 -17.01
N LEU A 205 -28.74 65.34 -15.96
CA LEU A 205 -29.35 66.32 -15.07
C LEU A 205 -28.66 66.24 -13.70
N LEU A 206 -28.06 67.35 -13.27
CA LEU A 206 -27.62 67.53 -11.88
C LEU A 206 -28.72 68.27 -11.10
N ILE A 207 -29.06 67.76 -9.92
CA ILE A 207 -30.12 68.27 -9.08
C ILE A 207 -29.55 68.46 -7.68
N ASP A 208 -29.66 69.68 -7.14
CA ASP A 208 -29.29 70.02 -5.77
C ASP A 208 -30.56 70.41 -4.98
N LEU A 209 -30.61 70.09 -3.69
CA LEU A 209 -31.76 70.44 -2.84
C LEU A 209 -31.57 71.81 -2.19
N ASP A 210 -32.38 72.77 -2.65
CA ASP A 210 -32.37 74.12 -2.11
C ASP A 210 -32.52 74.15 -0.58
N ARG A 211 -31.57 74.82 0.08
CA ARG A 211 -31.56 75.06 1.53
C ARG A 211 -31.65 73.78 2.38
N PHE A 212 -31.17 72.65 1.88
CA PHE A 212 -31.15 71.39 2.62
C PHE A 212 -30.46 71.51 3.99
N LYS A 213 -29.36 72.26 4.06
CA LYS A 213 -28.68 72.56 5.33
C LYS A 213 -29.59 73.23 6.37
N THR A 214 -30.46 74.16 5.97
CA THR A 214 -31.41 74.81 6.89
C THR A 214 -32.38 73.81 7.50
N ILE A 215 -32.78 72.78 6.75
CA ILE A 215 -33.66 71.72 7.22
C ILE A 215 -32.93 70.87 8.27
N ASN A 216 -31.68 70.46 7.99
CA ASN A 216 -30.85 69.76 8.97
C ASN A 216 -30.64 70.56 10.25
N ASP A 217 -30.35 71.86 10.13
CA ASP A 217 -30.06 72.72 11.28
C ASP A 217 -31.32 72.98 12.13
N THR A 218 -32.51 73.02 11.51
CA THR A 218 -33.78 73.33 12.21
C THR A 218 -34.50 72.08 12.74
N HIS A 219 -34.46 70.98 11.98
CA HIS A 219 -35.25 69.76 12.25
C HIS A 219 -34.38 68.53 12.54
N GLY A 220 -33.06 68.68 12.53
CA GLY A 220 -32.10 67.61 12.76
C GLY A 220 -31.83 66.76 11.53
N HIS A 221 -30.70 66.04 11.56
CA HIS A 221 -30.25 65.20 10.44
C HIS A 221 -31.24 64.10 10.06
N HIS A 222 -31.97 63.53 11.02
CA HIS A 222 -32.98 62.50 10.73
C HIS A 222 -34.10 63.04 9.81
N ALA A 223 -34.53 64.30 10.00
CA ALA A 223 -35.52 64.92 9.12
C ALA A 223 -34.95 65.18 7.72
N GLY A 224 -33.67 65.52 7.62
CA GLY A 224 -32.98 65.63 6.34
C GLY A 224 -32.86 64.30 5.62
N ASP A 225 -32.56 63.22 6.34
CA ASP A 225 -32.48 61.87 5.79
C ASP A 225 -33.85 61.42 5.24
N GLU A 226 -34.94 61.67 5.96
CA GLU A 226 -36.30 61.41 5.46
C GLU A 226 -36.63 62.22 4.22
N LEU A 227 -36.21 63.49 4.15
CA LEU A 227 -36.37 64.32 2.96
C LEU A 227 -35.60 63.74 1.76
N ILE A 228 -34.35 63.34 1.98
CA ILE A 228 -33.51 62.70 0.94
C ILE A 228 -34.19 61.43 0.41
N ILE A 229 -34.69 60.56 1.29
CA ILE A 229 -35.40 59.34 0.91
C ILE A 229 -36.67 59.68 0.11
N ALA A 230 -37.45 60.68 0.55
CA ALA A 230 -38.66 61.10 -0.13
C ALA A 230 -38.37 61.69 -1.52
N VAL A 231 -37.29 62.46 -1.68
CA VAL A 231 -36.82 62.99 -2.97
C VAL A 231 -36.39 61.85 -3.89
N ALA A 232 -35.55 60.93 -3.40
CA ALA A 232 -35.12 59.76 -4.16
C ALA A 232 -36.31 58.98 -4.73
N GLN A 233 -37.31 58.68 -3.89
CA GLN A 233 -38.52 57.98 -4.32
C GLN A 233 -39.39 58.78 -5.30
N ARG A 234 -39.38 60.11 -5.23
CA ARG A 234 -40.11 60.96 -6.20
C ARG A 234 -39.39 60.97 -7.54
N LEU A 235 -38.08 61.19 -7.55
CA LEU A 235 -37.27 61.19 -8.78
C LEU A 235 -37.40 59.84 -9.51
N SER A 236 -37.22 58.71 -8.81
CA SER A 236 -37.34 57.37 -9.40
C SER A 236 -38.72 57.04 -9.97
N ARG A 237 -39.77 57.72 -9.53
CA ARG A 237 -41.14 57.55 -10.07
C ARG A 237 -41.44 58.44 -11.27
N ILE A 238 -40.71 59.53 -11.44
CA ILE A 238 -40.94 60.51 -12.51
C ILE A 238 -40.17 60.10 -13.77
N VAL A 239 -38.98 59.52 -13.60
CA VAL A 239 -38.13 59.11 -14.72
C VAL A 239 -38.60 57.79 -15.35
N ARG A 240 -38.14 57.51 -16.57
CA ARG A 240 -38.42 56.25 -17.26
C ARG A 240 -37.55 55.13 -16.73
N ALA A 241 -37.93 53.88 -17.01
CA ALA A 241 -37.14 52.70 -16.63
C ALA A 241 -35.75 52.64 -17.30
N SER A 242 -35.59 53.32 -18.45
CA SER A 242 -34.30 53.47 -19.15
C SER A 242 -33.35 54.46 -18.47
N ASP A 243 -33.89 55.37 -17.65
CA ASP A 243 -33.14 56.45 -17.04
C ASP A 243 -32.55 55.97 -15.71
N THR A 244 -31.37 56.48 -15.37
CA THR A 244 -30.71 56.14 -14.11
C THR A 244 -30.73 57.34 -13.18
N VAL A 245 -31.41 57.23 -12.04
CA VAL A 245 -31.31 58.21 -10.94
C VAL A 245 -30.23 57.74 -9.98
N GLY A 246 -29.27 58.60 -9.64
CA GLY A 246 -28.26 58.31 -8.64
C GLY A 246 -28.11 59.44 -7.63
N ARG A 247 -27.49 59.13 -6.49
CA ARG A 247 -27.08 60.11 -5.47
C ARG A 247 -25.57 60.16 -5.41
N ILE A 248 -25.01 61.35 -5.63
CA ILE A 248 -23.56 61.57 -5.75
C ILE A 248 -22.95 62.31 -4.56
N GLY A 249 -23.80 62.96 -3.75
CA GLY A 249 -23.41 63.78 -2.59
C GLY A 249 -24.48 63.75 -1.51
N GLY A 250 -24.41 64.68 -0.55
CA GLY A 250 -25.36 64.76 0.55
C GLY A 250 -26.79 65.03 0.06
N ASP A 251 -26.97 66.15 -0.61
CA ASP A 251 -28.20 66.67 -1.21
C ASP A 251 -28.22 66.58 -2.74
N GLU A 252 -27.13 66.11 -3.35
CA GLU A 252 -26.95 66.09 -4.79
C GLU A 252 -27.42 64.77 -5.43
N PHE A 253 -28.31 64.91 -6.41
CA PHE A 253 -28.80 63.83 -7.26
C PHE A 253 -28.41 64.03 -8.71
N ILE A 254 -28.35 62.93 -9.44
CA ILE A 254 -28.04 62.92 -10.86
C ILE A 254 -29.02 62.03 -11.61
N VAL A 255 -29.41 62.44 -12.82
CA VAL A 255 -30.23 61.64 -13.72
C VAL A 255 -29.50 61.48 -15.05
N VAL A 256 -29.22 60.23 -15.44
CA VAL A 256 -28.68 59.87 -16.75
C VAL A 256 -29.83 59.42 -17.63
N MET A 257 -30.03 60.11 -18.77
CA MET A 257 -31.06 59.80 -19.75
C MET A 257 -30.37 59.46 -21.08
N PRO A 258 -30.32 58.17 -21.47
CA PRO A 258 -29.51 57.73 -22.62
C PRO A 258 -30.06 58.12 -24.00
N ASP A 259 -31.38 58.36 -24.14
CA ASP A 259 -32.07 58.56 -25.43
C ASP A 259 -33.05 59.75 -25.45
#